data_AF-A0A8T5H035-F1
#
_entry.id   AF-A0A8T5H035-F1
#
_cell.length_a   1.000
_cell.length_b   1.000
_cell.length_c   1.000
_cell.angle_alpha   90.00
_cell.angle_beta   90.00
_cell.angle_gamma   90.00
#
_symmetry.space_group_name_H-M   'P 1'
#
loop_
_entity.id
_entity.type
_entity.pdbx_description
1 polymer ?
#
loop_
_entity_poly.entity_id
_entity_poly.type
_entity_poly.pdbx_seq_one_letter_code
_entity_poly.pdbx_strand_id
1 'polypeptide(L)'
;MRRLSSLSLVAIFLLSSLSSFYVPPVEAASARGGSKDDFSIFSIVVGNQTKSPENWVQPDGSVVDYVLQGSQFEVEIKVYRDGQPTSPAKQTDAKLEIVHPIGFVMDTYYWTTGDMAGQAKDTKLIQWSATEAHSILNTTTNELTGGIILRASVNFSQDDRNDNDV
;
A
#
# COMPACT_ATOMS: atom_id res chain seq x y z
N MET A 1 -3.44 -1.27 62.11
CA MET A 1 -2.54 -1.65 61.00
C MET A 1 -2.41 -3.17 60.99
N ARG A 2 -3.04 -3.85 60.01
CA ARG A 2 -2.94 -5.33 59.90
C ARG A 2 -1.54 -5.67 59.42
N ARG A 3 -0.77 -6.41 60.22
CA ARG A 3 0.57 -6.88 59.85
C ARG A 3 0.42 -8.02 58.85
N LEU A 4 1.05 -7.89 57.68
CA LEU A 4 1.15 -8.97 56.71
C LEU A 4 1.95 -10.11 57.36
N SER A 5 1.44 -11.34 57.27
CA SER A 5 2.14 -12.50 57.80
C SER A 5 3.33 -12.83 56.89
N SER A 6 4.40 -13.38 57.46
CA SER A 6 5.60 -13.78 56.70
C SER A 6 5.27 -14.74 55.56
N LEU A 7 4.23 -15.57 55.71
CA LEU A 7 3.74 -16.48 54.68
C LEU A 7 3.16 -15.74 53.47
N SER A 8 2.38 -14.67 53.71
CA SER A 8 1.83 -13.84 52.64
C SER A 8 2.92 -13.12 51.86
N LEU A 9 4.00 -12.71 52.55
CA LEU A 9 5.14 -12.07 51.91
C LEU A 9 5.88 -13.04 50.97
N VAL A 10 6.12 -14.26 51.43
CA VAL A 10 6.77 -15.32 50.64
C VAL A 10 5.93 -15.70 49.42
N ALA A 11 4.61 -15.79 49.57
CA ALA A 11 3.71 -16.05 48.45
C ALA A 11 3.78 -14.93 47.38
N ILE A 12 3.79 -13.66 47.80
CA ILE A 12 3.92 -12.53 46.87
C ILE A 12 5.27 -12.57 46.15
N PHE A 13 6.37 -12.89 46.85
CA PHE A 13 7.68 -13.02 46.22
C PHE A 13 7.72 -14.16 45.20
N LEU A 14 7.12 -15.32 45.50
CA LEU A 14 7.01 -16.43 44.56
C LEU A 14 6.18 -16.06 43.32
N LEU A 15 5.02 -15.42 43.50
CA LEU A 15 4.20 -14.95 42.37
C LEU A 15 4.94 -13.90 41.52
N SER A 16 5.70 -13.00 42.15
CA SER A 16 6.51 -12.01 41.42
C SER A 16 7.63 -12.69 40.61
N SER A 17 8.26 -13.75 41.14
CA SER A 17 9.30 -14.49 40.39
C SER A 17 8.72 -15.21 39.17
N LEU A 18 7.50 -15.76 39.26
CA LEU A 18 6.81 -16.39 38.12
C LEU A 18 6.49 -15.39 37.01
N SER A 19 6.19 -14.13 37.35
CA SER A 19 5.97 -13.08 36.35
C SER A 19 7.23 -12.72 35.55
N SER A 20 8.42 -12.83 36.15
CA SER A 20 9.70 -12.57 35.48
C SER A 20 10.11 -13.66 34.48
N PHE A 21 9.51 -14.85 34.55
CA PHE A 21 9.70 -15.91 33.56
C PHE A 21 8.72 -15.84 32.39
N TYR A 22 7.74 -14.93 32.42
CA TYR A 22 6.88 -14.62 31.27
C TYR A 22 7.59 -13.61 30.36
N VAL A 23 8.77 -14.01 29.86
CA VAL A 23 9.37 -13.34 28.70
C VAL A 23 8.75 -14.02 27.48
N PRO A 24 7.89 -13.33 26.69
CA PRO A 24 7.47 -13.88 25.42
C PRO A 24 8.73 -14.20 24.61
N PRO A 25 8.79 -15.34 23.87
CA PRO A 25 9.98 -15.72 23.13
C PRO A 25 10.45 -14.52 22.28
N VAL A 26 11.72 -14.13 22.44
CA VAL A 26 12.33 -12.97 21.74
C VAL A 26 12.17 -13.10 20.21
N GLU A 27 12.10 -14.33 19.69
CA GLU A 27 11.80 -14.58 18.27
C GLU A 27 10.40 -14.10 17.84
N ALA A 28 9.40 -14.13 18.71
CA ALA A 28 8.05 -13.62 18.41
C ALA A 28 7.97 -12.08 18.46
N ALA A 29 8.89 -11.43 19.16
CA ALA A 29 9.01 -9.96 19.18
C ALA A 29 9.77 -9.44 17.94
N SER A 30 10.79 -10.17 17.48
CA SER A 30 11.50 -9.92 16.21
C SER A 30 10.62 -10.15 14.97
N ALA A 31 9.55 -10.94 15.09
CA ALA A 31 8.55 -11.17 14.04
C ALA A 31 7.39 -10.13 14.02
N ARG A 32 7.46 -9.10 14.86
CA ARG A 32 6.50 -7.98 14.89
C ARG A 32 7.16 -6.73 14.31
N GLY A 33 7.25 -6.69 12.98
CA GLY A 33 7.58 -5.46 12.28
C GLY A 33 9.04 -5.28 11.91
N GLY A 34 9.25 -4.48 10.88
CA GLY A 34 10.52 -4.27 10.18
C GLY A 34 10.42 -4.60 8.69
N SER A 35 11.52 -4.42 7.95
CA SER A 35 11.56 -4.52 6.47
C SER A 35 11.07 -5.85 5.87
N LYS A 36 10.96 -6.91 6.68
CA LYS A 36 10.42 -8.21 6.26
C LYS A 36 8.89 -8.31 6.31
N ASP A 37 8.23 -7.31 6.89
CA ASP A 37 6.77 -7.18 6.95
C ASP A 37 6.27 -5.98 6.15
N ASP A 38 7.17 -5.38 5.38
CA ASP A 38 6.97 -4.19 4.56
C ASP A 38 5.97 -4.44 3.42
N PHE A 39 5.10 -3.47 3.18
CA PHE A 39 4.15 -3.48 2.07
C PHE A 39 4.52 -2.37 1.10
N SER A 40 4.36 -2.61 -0.20
CA SER A 40 4.63 -1.60 -1.22
C SER A 40 3.68 -1.70 -2.40
N ILE A 41 3.55 -0.60 -3.13
CA ILE A 41 2.84 -0.59 -4.41
C ILE A 41 3.73 -1.26 -5.46
N PHE A 42 3.26 -2.37 -6.01
CA PHE A 42 3.98 -3.13 -7.04
C PHE A 42 3.70 -2.60 -8.45
N SER A 43 2.44 -2.28 -8.74
CA SER A 43 2.05 -1.75 -10.04
C SER A 43 0.69 -1.08 -10.00
N ILE A 44 0.52 -0.07 -10.86
CA ILE A 44 -0.77 0.51 -11.23
C ILE A 44 -0.89 0.40 -12.75
N VAL A 45 -1.94 -0.26 -13.25
CA VAL A 45 -2.20 -0.45 -14.68
C VAL A 45 -3.59 0.04 -15.00
N VAL A 46 -3.71 0.93 -15.98
CA VAL A 46 -5.00 1.45 -16.44
C VAL A 46 -5.45 0.65 -17.66
N GLY A 47 -6.70 0.19 -17.61
CA GLY A 47 -7.33 -0.60 -18.66
C GLY A 47 -7.13 -2.11 -18.50
N ASN A 48 -7.75 -2.84 -19.42
CA ASN A 48 -7.68 -4.30 -19.51
C ASN A 48 -7.73 -4.74 -20.99
N GLN A 49 -7.84 -6.05 -21.24
CA GLN A 49 -7.85 -6.62 -22.59
C GLN A 49 -9.00 -6.12 -23.48
N THR A 50 -10.11 -5.66 -22.90
CA THR A 50 -11.28 -5.17 -23.64
C THR A 50 -11.23 -3.66 -23.85
N LYS A 51 -10.65 -2.93 -22.89
CA LYS A 51 -10.55 -1.47 -22.96
C LYS A 51 -9.22 -1.01 -22.38
N SER A 52 -8.32 -0.58 -23.26
CA SER A 52 -7.00 -0.04 -22.92
C SER A 52 -6.93 1.46 -23.26
N PRO A 53 -6.01 2.21 -22.64
CA PRO A 53 -5.63 3.55 -23.09
C PRO A 53 -5.23 3.57 -24.57
N GLU A 54 -5.35 4.75 -25.19
CA GLU A 54 -4.84 5.01 -26.54
C GLU A 54 -3.37 5.41 -26.47
N ASN A 55 -2.63 5.27 -27.58
CA ASN A 55 -1.20 5.52 -27.64
C ASN A 55 -0.90 6.76 -28.47
N TRP A 56 -0.07 7.66 -27.96
CA TRP A 56 0.49 8.79 -28.68
C TRP A 56 1.98 8.60 -28.89
N VAL A 57 2.42 8.66 -30.15
CA VAL A 57 3.85 8.62 -30.49
C VAL A 57 4.40 10.04 -30.44
N GLN A 58 5.31 10.26 -29.50
CA GLN A 58 6.01 11.52 -29.32
C GLN A 58 6.97 11.80 -30.49
N PRO A 59 7.37 13.07 -30.69
CA PRO A 59 8.32 13.44 -31.74
C PRO A 59 9.69 12.77 -31.62
N ASP A 60 10.10 12.39 -30.40
CA ASP A 60 11.34 11.67 -30.12
C ASP A 60 11.23 10.14 -30.34
N GLY A 61 10.05 9.66 -30.72
CA GLY A 61 9.73 8.25 -30.93
C GLY A 61 9.29 7.49 -29.67
N SER A 62 9.28 8.12 -28.50
CA SER A 62 8.69 7.53 -27.29
C SER A 62 7.16 7.44 -27.42
N VAL A 63 6.53 6.55 -26.64
CA VAL A 63 5.08 6.37 -26.64
C VAL A 63 4.53 6.74 -25.27
N VAL A 64 3.46 7.52 -25.25
CA VAL A 64 2.71 7.85 -24.03
C VAL A 64 1.27 7.40 -24.16
N ASP A 65 0.72 6.90 -23.07
CA ASP A 65 -0.69 6.52 -22.99
C ASP A 65 -1.56 7.75 -22.73
N TYR A 66 -2.73 7.81 -23.36
CA TYR A 66 -3.74 8.81 -23.09
C TYR A 66 -5.14 8.21 -23.05
N VAL A 67 -6.04 8.93 -22.39
CA VAL A 67 -7.45 8.56 -22.25
C VAL A 67 -8.35 9.73 -22.62
N LEU A 68 -9.51 9.43 -23.20
CA LEU A 68 -10.50 10.45 -23.53
C LEU A 68 -11.38 10.76 -22.32
N GLN A 69 -11.68 12.05 -22.12
CA GLN A 69 -12.64 12.49 -21.11
C GLN A 69 -13.98 11.78 -21.29
N GLY A 70 -14.62 11.42 -20.17
CA GLY A 70 -15.87 10.66 -20.13
C GLY A 70 -15.68 9.15 -20.31
N SER A 71 -14.47 8.68 -20.59
CA SER A 71 -14.19 7.24 -20.65
C SER A 71 -14.03 6.64 -19.26
N GLN A 72 -14.64 5.48 -19.08
CA GLN A 72 -14.49 4.67 -17.88
C GLN A 72 -13.49 3.53 -18.10
N PHE A 73 -12.55 3.34 -17.19
CA PHE A 73 -11.53 2.30 -17.22
C PHE A 73 -11.52 1.49 -15.93
N GLU A 74 -11.07 0.26 -16.03
CA GLU A 74 -10.66 -0.53 -14.87
C GLU A 74 -9.20 -0.18 -14.56
N VAL A 75 -8.88 0.04 -13.30
CA VAL A 75 -7.52 0.27 -12.81
C VAL A 75 -7.14 -0.92 -11.96
N GLU A 76 -6.09 -1.62 -12.36
CA GLU A 76 -5.48 -2.71 -11.60
C GLU A 76 -4.36 -2.16 -10.73
N ILE A 77 -4.45 -2.40 -9.43
CA ILE A 77 -3.43 -2.05 -8.45
C ILE A 77 -2.94 -3.34 -7.83
N LYS A 78 -1.62 -3.52 -7.78
CA LYS A 78 -1.00 -4.64 -7.07
C LYS A 78 -0.25 -4.12 -5.87
N VAL A 79 -0.58 -4.68 -4.71
CA VAL A 79 0.20 -4.51 -3.50
C VAL A 79 1.12 -5.72 -3.37
N TYR A 80 2.35 -5.50 -2.97
CA TYR A 80 3.34 -6.52 -2.69
C TYR A 80 3.75 -6.47 -1.23
N ARG A 81 3.93 -7.65 -0.63
CA ARG A 81 4.47 -7.76 0.72
C ARG A 81 5.85 -8.39 0.66
N ASP A 82 6.84 -7.76 1.28
CA ASP A 82 8.18 -8.33 1.40
C ASP A 82 8.23 -9.45 2.46
N GLY A 83 9.43 -9.97 2.76
CA GLY A 83 9.64 -11.05 3.71
C GLY A 83 9.82 -12.41 3.05
N GLN A 84 9.80 -13.48 3.84
CA GLN A 84 9.94 -14.84 3.29
C GLN A 84 8.56 -15.41 2.95
N PRO A 85 8.44 -16.35 1.98
CA PRO A 85 7.18 -17.03 1.70
C PRO A 85 6.53 -17.72 2.92
N THR A 86 7.33 -18.05 3.93
CA THR A 86 6.90 -18.64 5.20
C THR A 86 6.48 -17.62 6.26
N SER A 87 6.61 -16.31 6.00
CA SER A 87 6.19 -15.25 6.91
C SER A 87 4.68 -15.37 7.18
N PRO A 88 4.22 -15.24 8.44
CA PRO A 88 2.81 -15.30 8.78
C PRO A 88 2.01 -14.28 7.99
N ALA A 89 0.82 -14.64 7.49
CA ALA A 89 0.00 -13.75 6.68
C ALA A 89 -0.41 -12.48 7.45
N LYS A 90 -0.44 -11.35 6.75
CA LYS A 90 -0.81 -10.03 7.26
C LYS A 90 -1.60 -9.27 6.20
N GLN A 91 -2.31 -8.24 6.64
CA GLN A 91 -3.08 -7.34 5.78
C GLN A 91 -2.57 -5.91 5.97
N THR A 92 -2.76 -5.08 4.95
CA THR A 92 -2.54 -3.63 5.03
C THR A 92 -3.73 -2.88 4.46
N ASP A 93 -3.93 -1.67 4.94
CA ASP A 93 -4.86 -0.73 4.33
C ASP A 93 -4.15 -0.01 3.18
N ALA A 94 -4.85 0.17 2.08
CA ALA A 94 -4.34 0.81 0.88
C ALA A 94 -5.36 1.78 0.30
N LYS A 95 -4.86 2.72 -0.49
CA LYS A 95 -5.69 3.68 -1.21
C LYS A 95 -5.17 3.95 -2.61
N LEU A 96 -6.08 4.39 -3.47
CA LEU A 96 -5.79 4.97 -4.78
C LEU A 96 -6.37 6.38 -4.77
N GLU A 97 -5.54 7.35 -5.11
CA GLU A 97 -5.90 8.75 -5.25
C GLU A 97 -5.79 9.15 -6.72
N ILE A 98 -6.84 9.78 -7.22
CA ILE A 98 -6.83 10.46 -8.53
C ILE A 98 -6.49 11.92 -8.24
N VAL A 99 -5.34 12.38 -8.73
CA VAL A 99 -4.76 13.67 -8.34
C VAL A 99 -4.68 14.58 -9.57
N HIS A 100 -5.25 15.77 -9.42
CA HIS A 100 -5.09 16.84 -10.40
C HIS A 100 -3.63 17.30 -10.43
N PRO A 101 -3.07 17.69 -11.60
CA PRO A 101 -1.71 18.22 -11.73
C PRO A 101 -1.27 19.33 -10.77
N ILE A 102 -2.19 20.04 -10.12
CA ILE A 102 -1.88 21.11 -9.15
C ILE A 102 -1.84 20.59 -7.70
N GLY A 103 -2.02 19.29 -7.49
CA GLY A 103 -1.92 18.63 -6.19
C GLY A 103 -3.24 18.39 -5.46
N PHE A 104 -4.40 18.70 -6.07
CA PHE A 104 -5.70 18.42 -5.46
C PHE A 104 -6.14 16.98 -5.72
N VAL A 105 -6.60 16.28 -4.68
CA VAL A 105 -7.15 14.92 -4.80
C VAL A 105 -8.61 15.01 -5.24
N MET A 106 -8.90 14.49 -6.44
CA MET A 106 -10.22 14.47 -7.04
C MET A 106 -11.07 13.33 -6.48
N ASP A 107 -10.52 12.12 -6.47
CA ASP A 107 -11.18 10.92 -5.98
C ASP A 107 -10.23 10.14 -5.08
N THR A 108 -10.79 9.41 -4.12
CA THR A 108 -10.05 8.46 -3.28
C THR A 108 -10.83 7.17 -3.13
N TYR A 109 -10.13 6.06 -3.34
CA TYR A 109 -10.65 4.72 -3.19
C TYR A 109 -9.83 4.01 -2.13
N TYR A 110 -10.51 3.42 -1.14
CA TYR A 110 -9.87 2.69 -0.05
C TYR A 110 -10.16 1.20 -0.16
N TRP A 111 -9.20 0.36 0.23
CA TRP A 111 -9.41 -1.05 0.45
C TRP A 111 -8.42 -1.58 1.49
N THR A 112 -8.73 -2.75 2.04
CA THR A 112 -7.79 -3.56 2.81
C THR A 112 -7.39 -4.74 1.93
N THR A 113 -6.10 -5.10 1.90
CA THR A 113 -5.63 -6.26 1.14
C THR A 113 -6.19 -7.56 1.70
N GLY A 114 -6.15 -8.64 0.91
CA GLY A 114 -6.27 -9.99 1.45
C GLY A 114 -5.16 -10.33 2.45
N ASP A 115 -5.27 -11.50 3.08
CA ASP A 115 -4.19 -12.09 3.89
C ASP A 115 -3.01 -12.46 2.98
N MET A 116 -1.95 -11.67 3.04
CA MET A 116 -0.76 -11.83 2.21
C MET A 116 0.34 -12.48 3.04
N ALA A 117 0.90 -13.62 2.63
CA ALA A 117 2.18 -14.12 3.15
C ALA A 117 3.35 -13.26 2.62
N GLY A 118 4.59 -13.47 3.08
CA GLY A 118 5.73 -12.76 2.50
C GLY A 118 5.94 -13.15 1.04
N GLN A 119 6.44 -12.21 0.23
CA GLN A 119 6.52 -12.29 -1.25
C GLN A 119 5.16 -12.40 -1.98
N ALA A 120 4.03 -12.35 -1.26
CA ALA A 120 2.72 -12.43 -1.90
C ALA A 120 2.36 -11.11 -2.60
N LYS A 121 1.43 -11.21 -3.55
CA LYS A 121 0.83 -10.07 -4.25
C LYS A 121 -0.67 -10.14 -4.13
N ASP A 122 -1.28 -9.01 -3.80
CA ASP A 122 -2.73 -8.85 -3.76
C ASP A 122 -3.14 -7.87 -4.87
N THR A 123 -4.16 -8.24 -5.62
CA THR A 123 -4.64 -7.45 -6.77
C THR A 123 -5.98 -6.84 -6.44
N LYS A 124 -6.07 -5.52 -6.58
CA LYS A 124 -7.31 -4.76 -6.49
C LYS A 124 -7.68 -4.21 -7.87
N LEU A 125 -8.96 -4.37 -8.23
CA LEU A 125 -9.56 -3.73 -9.40
C LEU A 125 -10.49 -2.60 -8.95
N ILE A 126 -10.35 -1.43 -9.56
CA ILE A 126 -11.15 -0.24 -9.29
C ILE A 126 -11.70 0.28 -10.61
N GLN A 127 -12.98 0.62 -10.63
CA GLN A 127 -13.58 1.27 -11.78
C GLN A 127 -13.43 2.79 -11.64
N TRP A 128 -12.70 3.41 -12.57
CA TRP A 128 -12.42 4.85 -12.60
C TRP A 128 -13.00 5.49 -13.85
N SER A 129 -13.54 6.70 -13.72
CA SER A 129 -14.01 7.52 -14.84
C SER A 129 -13.12 8.74 -15.01
N ALA A 130 -12.58 8.95 -16.21
CA ALA A 130 -11.79 10.13 -16.53
C ALA A 130 -12.73 11.35 -16.73
N THR A 131 -13.17 11.98 -15.64
CA THR A 131 -14.15 13.07 -15.68
C THR A 131 -13.57 14.39 -16.20
N GLU A 132 -12.26 14.58 -16.08
CA GLU A 132 -11.56 15.81 -16.45
C GLU A 132 -10.41 15.53 -17.45
N ALA A 133 -10.09 16.53 -18.27
CA ALA A 133 -8.97 16.49 -19.21
C ALA A 133 -7.92 17.55 -18.86
N HIS A 134 -6.68 17.09 -18.64
CA HIS A 134 -5.55 17.97 -18.29
C HIS A 134 -4.31 17.73 -19.16
N SER A 135 -4.47 17.07 -20.30
CA SER A 135 -3.42 16.92 -21.31
C SER A 135 -3.39 18.12 -22.26
N ILE A 136 -2.21 18.46 -22.76
CA ILE A 136 -1.99 19.52 -23.74
C ILE A 136 -1.22 18.92 -24.91
N LEU A 137 -1.79 19.03 -26.11
CA LEU A 137 -1.08 18.74 -27.35
C LEU A 137 -0.47 20.03 -27.89
N ASN A 138 0.85 20.09 -27.97
CA ASN A 138 1.55 21.17 -28.64
C ASN A 138 1.49 20.95 -30.16
N THR A 139 0.68 21.73 -30.87
CA THR A 139 0.49 21.59 -32.32
C THR A 139 1.69 22.03 -33.16
N THR A 140 2.69 22.68 -32.55
CA THR A 140 3.92 23.08 -33.24
C THR A 140 5.01 22.02 -33.12
N THR A 141 5.18 21.41 -31.95
CA THR A 141 6.17 20.35 -31.72
C THR A 141 5.59 18.94 -31.90
N ASN A 142 4.27 18.79 -31.91
CA ASN A 142 3.53 17.52 -31.89
C ASN A 142 3.76 16.70 -30.60
N GLU A 143 4.05 17.39 -29.50
CA GLU A 143 4.31 16.78 -28.19
C GLU A 143 3.05 16.77 -27.33
N LEU A 144 2.69 15.60 -26.79
CA LEU A 144 1.57 15.45 -25.84
C LEU A 144 2.12 15.44 -24.41
N THR A 145 1.64 16.36 -23.56
CA THR A 145 2.11 16.51 -22.17
C THR A 145 0.94 16.65 -21.20
N GLY A 146 1.22 16.55 -19.90
CA GLY A 146 0.21 16.68 -18.85
C GLY A 146 -0.58 15.40 -18.59
N GLY A 147 -1.81 15.54 -18.13
CA GLY A 147 -2.68 14.42 -17.75
C GLY A 147 -2.99 14.35 -16.25
N ILE A 148 -3.87 13.43 -15.88
CA ILE A 148 -4.23 13.17 -14.47
C ILE A 148 -3.21 12.19 -13.85
N ILE A 149 -2.93 12.35 -12.56
CA ILE A 149 -2.00 11.49 -11.83
C ILE A 149 -2.80 10.44 -11.04
N LEU A 150 -2.48 9.16 -11.24
CA LEU A 150 -2.97 8.07 -10.39
C LEU A 150 -1.86 7.72 -9.40
N ARG A 151 -2.15 7.85 -8.11
CA ARG A 151 -1.21 7.55 -7.03
C ARG A 151 -1.83 6.57 -6.06
N ALA A 152 -1.24 5.39 -5.93
CA ALA A 152 -1.64 4.47 -4.88
C ALA A 152 -0.76 4.67 -3.64
N SER A 153 -1.24 4.24 -2.49
CA SER A 153 -0.37 4.07 -1.33
C SER A 153 -0.85 2.96 -0.40
N VAL A 154 0.04 2.40 0.40
CA VAL A 154 -0.28 1.53 1.53
C VAL A 154 -0.06 2.26 2.85
N ASN A 155 -0.59 1.70 3.94
CA ASN A 155 -0.37 2.20 5.28
C ASN A 155 -0.32 1.03 6.25
N PHE A 156 0.90 0.56 6.54
CA PHE A 156 1.12 -0.53 7.48
C PHE A 156 1.96 -0.07 8.69
N SER A 157 1.29 0.29 9.78
CA SER A 157 1.94 0.87 10.98
C SER A 157 3.04 0.05 11.67
N GLN A 158 3.31 -1.18 11.24
CA GLN A 158 4.33 -2.06 11.85
C GLN A 158 5.57 -2.24 10.97
N ASP A 159 5.65 -1.67 9.76
CA ASP A 159 6.92 -1.64 9.02
C ASP A 159 7.88 -0.58 9.57
N ASP A 160 9.12 -0.63 9.08
CA ASP A 160 10.18 0.34 9.38
C ASP A 160 10.59 1.16 8.15
N ARG A 161 9.80 1.06 7.07
CA ARG A 161 10.14 1.57 5.75
C ARG A 161 8.90 2.18 5.11
N ASN A 162 8.98 3.47 4.79
CA ASN A 162 7.85 4.24 4.27
C ASN A 162 8.14 4.88 2.91
N ASP A 163 9.38 4.79 2.40
CA ASP A 163 9.81 5.39 1.13
C ASP A 163 9.23 4.67 -0.10
N ASN A 164 8.66 3.49 0.10
CA ASN A 164 8.07 2.62 -0.91
C ASN A 164 6.57 2.36 -0.69
N ASP A 165 5.95 3.14 0.20
CA ASP A 165 4.52 3.05 0.47
C ASP A 165 3.67 3.60 -0.67
N VAL A 166 4.25 4.37 -1.61
CA VAL A 166 3.56 5.17 -2.64
C VAL A 166 4.04 4.79 -4.04
#